data_AF-A0A952R9L0-F1
#
_entry.id   AF-A0A952R9L0-F1
#
_cell.length_a   1.000
_cell.length_b   1.000
_cell.length_c   1.000
_cell.angle_alpha   90.00
_cell.angle_beta   90.00
_cell.angle_gamma   90.00
#
_symmetry.space_group_name_H-M   'P 1'
#
loop_
_entity.id
_entity.type
_entity.pdbx_description
1 polymer ?
#
loop_
_entity_poly.entity_id
_entity_poly.type
_entity_poly.pdbx_seq_one_letter_code
_entity_poly.pdbx_strand_id
1 'polypeptide(L)'
;MKPSGAQFAPHAERYSGGHAARWFAATDGQQGDEPFADAHVLCSLAEALDAAEIADQIRSEPEGYWVEPHWLPIASDGAGQHFMIDDRDGRVLAVAHDDDHVKVIAPSPEAWLEALLDGHASGSIVWDEVFGLIEVEKLERVHASQRAHAARMEQSAELPPKHQIGLALVVGVVVVLVLAMAWYLEARR
;
A
#
# COMPACT_ATOMS: atom_id res chain seq x y z
N MET A 1 -17.37 -14.53 -0.15
CA MET A 1 -18.81 -14.35 0.14
C MET A 1 -19.20 -13.03 -0.52
N LYS A 2 -20.34 -12.87 -1.19
CA LYS A 2 -20.70 -11.53 -1.70
C LYS A 2 -21.15 -10.70 -0.50
N PRO A 3 -20.65 -9.47 -0.31
CA PRO A 3 -21.16 -8.68 0.77
C PRO A 3 -22.58 -8.27 0.38
N SER A 4 -23.49 -8.37 1.33
CA SER A 4 -24.85 -7.91 1.05
C SER A 4 -24.81 -6.39 0.92
N GLY A 5 -25.56 -5.79 -0.01
CA GLY A 5 -25.72 -4.33 -0.06
C GLY A 5 -26.20 -3.74 1.28
N ALA A 6 -26.78 -4.57 2.15
CA ALA A 6 -27.12 -4.21 3.53
C ALA A 6 -25.90 -3.88 4.41
N GLN A 7 -24.73 -4.47 4.18
CA GLN A 7 -23.50 -4.15 4.91
C GLN A 7 -22.95 -2.77 4.54
N PHE A 8 -23.15 -2.33 3.28
CA PHE A 8 -22.70 -1.02 2.83
C PHE A 8 -23.68 0.11 3.20
N ALA A 9 -24.96 -0.20 3.39
CA ALA A 9 -26.04 0.78 3.62
C ALA A 9 -25.74 1.84 4.71
N PRO A 10 -25.10 1.52 5.86
CA PRO A 10 -24.74 2.53 6.87
C PRO A 10 -23.78 3.61 6.38
N HIS A 11 -23.05 3.36 5.29
CA HIS A 11 -22.02 4.25 4.76
C HIS A 11 -22.48 5.01 3.49
N ALA A 12 -23.75 4.86 3.08
CA ALA A 12 -24.27 5.44 1.83
C ALA A 12 -24.23 6.97 1.80
N GLU A 13 -24.29 7.65 2.94
CA GLU A 13 -24.16 9.12 2.99
C GLU A 13 -22.72 9.55 2.65
N ARG A 14 -21.71 8.86 3.21
CA ARG A 14 -20.29 9.10 2.94
C ARG A 14 -19.92 8.79 1.49
N TYR A 15 -20.44 7.68 0.98
CA TYR A 15 -20.19 7.18 -0.37
C TYR A 15 -21.44 7.33 -1.24
N SER A 16 -21.83 8.59 -1.45
CA SER A 16 -23.07 8.97 -2.13
C SER A 16 -23.03 8.86 -3.66
N GLY A 17 -21.85 8.77 -4.28
CA GLY A 17 -21.73 8.49 -5.71
C GLY A 17 -21.92 7.00 -6.03
N GLY A 18 -21.85 6.12 -5.02
CA GLY A 18 -22.24 4.72 -5.11
C GLY A 18 -21.33 3.89 -6.02
N HIS A 19 -20.13 4.37 -6.33
CA HIS A 19 -19.11 3.63 -7.07
C HIS A 19 -18.49 2.56 -6.18
N ALA A 20 -18.14 2.93 -4.94
CA ALA A 20 -17.68 2.00 -3.91
C ALA A 20 -18.75 0.93 -3.62
N ALA A 21 -20.01 1.33 -3.46
CA ALA A 21 -21.11 0.39 -3.22
C ALA A 21 -21.26 -0.63 -4.35
N ARG A 22 -21.11 -0.20 -5.61
CA ARG A 22 -21.16 -1.09 -6.79
C ARG A 22 -19.97 -2.05 -6.83
N TRP A 23 -18.76 -1.56 -6.53
CA TRP A 23 -17.58 -2.40 -6.43
C TRP A 23 -17.78 -3.52 -5.40
N PHE A 24 -18.15 -3.16 -4.17
CA PHE A 24 -18.34 -4.14 -3.12
C PHE A 24 -19.55 -5.05 -3.38
N ALA A 25 -20.61 -4.58 -4.02
CA ALA A 25 -21.71 -5.46 -4.46
C ALA A 25 -21.26 -6.52 -5.49
N ALA A 26 -20.24 -6.23 -6.30
CA ALA A 26 -19.68 -7.16 -7.26
C ALA A 26 -18.70 -8.16 -6.61
N THR A 27 -17.87 -7.69 -5.67
CA THR A 27 -16.82 -8.50 -5.01
C THR A 27 -16.59 -8.07 -3.55
N ASP A 28 -16.29 -9.01 -2.65
CA ASP A 28 -15.91 -8.73 -1.26
C ASP A 28 -14.41 -8.96 -1.05
N GLY A 29 -13.59 -8.38 -1.92
CA GLY A 29 -12.16 -8.66 -1.96
C GLY A 29 -11.84 -10.08 -2.41
N GLN A 30 -10.71 -10.59 -1.95
CA GLN A 30 -10.26 -11.96 -2.21
C GLN A 30 -10.12 -12.78 -0.93
N GLN A 31 -9.96 -14.11 -1.06
CA GLN A 31 -9.65 -14.98 0.06
C GLN A 31 -8.16 -15.32 0.06
N GLY A 32 -7.53 -15.22 1.23
CA GLY A 32 -6.09 -15.47 1.40
C GLY A 32 -5.21 -14.30 0.97
N ASP A 33 -3.90 -14.50 1.08
CA ASP A 33 -2.90 -13.42 1.01
C ASP A 33 -2.16 -13.38 -0.34
N GLU A 34 -2.68 -14.07 -1.36
CA GLU A 34 -2.06 -14.04 -2.70
C GLU A 34 -2.17 -12.64 -3.31
N PRO A 35 -1.11 -12.08 -3.92
CA PRO A 35 -1.17 -10.74 -4.50
C PRO A 35 -2.09 -10.75 -5.74
N PHE A 36 -2.98 -9.77 -5.85
CA PHE A 36 -3.83 -9.57 -7.02
C PHE A 36 -3.10 -8.81 -8.13
N ALA A 37 -2.62 -7.61 -7.82
CA ALA A 37 -1.92 -6.74 -8.77
C ALA A 37 -0.93 -5.84 -8.05
N ASP A 38 0.27 -5.69 -8.59
CA ASP A 38 1.33 -4.84 -8.04
C ASP A 38 1.61 -5.09 -6.55
N ALA A 39 1.65 -6.35 -6.11
CA ALA A 39 1.77 -6.79 -4.72
C ALA A 39 0.61 -6.37 -3.78
N HIS A 40 -0.49 -5.83 -4.31
CA HIS A 40 -1.67 -5.52 -3.53
C HIS A 40 -2.63 -6.72 -3.50
N VAL A 41 -3.25 -6.94 -2.35
CA VAL A 41 -4.33 -7.90 -2.11
C VAL A 41 -5.66 -7.14 -2.17
N LEU A 42 -6.69 -7.71 -2.80
CA LEU A 42 -8.02 -7.10 -2.86
C LEU A 42 -8.66 -7.07 -1.47
N CYS A 43 -9.02 -5.87 -0.99
CA CYS A 43 -9.66 -5.68 0.31
C CYS A 43 -11.10 -6.17 0.29
N SER A 44 -11.52 -6.85 1.36
CA SER A 44 -12.93 -7.01 1.72
C SER A 44 -13.54 -5.66 2.12
N LEU A 45 -14.88 -5.58 2.15
CA LEU A 45 -15.57 -4.38 2.61
C LEU A 45 -15.20 -4.05 4.06
N ALA A 46 -15.05 -5.05 4.93
CA ALA A 46 -14.69 -4.85 6.32
C ALA A 46 -13.30 -4.21 6.44
N GLU A 47 -12.29 -4.77 5.78
CA GLU A 47 -10.93 -4.22 5.77
C GLU A 47 -10.89 -2.80 5.18
N ALA A 48 -11.68 -2.56 4.14
CA ALA A 48 -11.73 -1.24 3.52
C ALA A 48 -12.32 -0.17 4.46
N LEU A 49 -13.33 -0.54 5.23
CA LEU A 49 -13.94 0.33 6.23
C LEU A 49 -13.01 0.56 7.43
N ASP A 50 -12.33 -0.48 7.92
CA ASP A 50 -11.33 -0.36 8.98
C ASP A 50 -10.21 0.61 8.56
N ALA A 51 -9.72 0.48 7.32
CA ALA A 51 -8.73 1.40 6.77
C ALA A 51 -9.26 2.84 6.63
N ALA A 52 -10.54 3.01 6.27
CA ALA A 52 -11.18 4.33 6.21
C ALA A 52 -11.32 4.98 7.59
N GLU A 53 -11.56 4.21 8.65
CA GLU A 53 -11.57 4.70 10.03
C GLU A 53 -10.17 5.17 10.48
N ILE A 54 -9.12 4.41 10.14
CA ILE A 54 -7.73 4.82 10.39
C ILE A 54 -7.42 6.12 9.63
N ALA A 55 -7.82 6.20 8.35
CA ALA A 55 -7.63 7.41 7.56
C ALA A 55 -8.35 8.63 8.17
N ASP A 56 -9.54 8.44 8.74
CA ASP A 56 -10.27 9.50 9.44
C ASP A 56 -9.54 9.98 10.70
N GLN A 57 -8.94 9.05 11.46
CA GLN A 57 -8.12 9.39 12.62
C GLN A 57 -6.90 10.20 12.20
N ILE A 58 -6.16 9.73 11.20
CA ILE A 58 -4.97 10.42 10.67
C ILE A 58 -5.33 11.82 10.18
N ARG A 59 -6.45 11.95 9.45
CA ARG A 59 -6.96 13.24 8.97
C ARG A 59 -7.30 14.23 10.08
N SER A 60 -7.63 13.75 11.27
CA SER A 60 -7.87 14.61 12.44
C SER A 60 -6.58 15.16 13.06
N GLU A 61 -5.42 14.61 12.70
CA GLU A 61 -4.12 15.04 13.15
C GLU A 61 -3.55 16.20 12.31
N PRO A 62 -2.59 17.00 12.83
CA PRO A 62 -2.03 18.15 12.11
C PRO A 62 -1.37 17.83 10.76
N GLU A 63 -1.00 16.58 10.52
CA GLU A 63 -0.30 16.09 9.32
C GLU A 63 -1.21 15.28 8.37
N GLY A 64 -2.52 15.21 8.66
CA GLY A 64 -3.48 14.30 8.03
C GLY A 64 -4.03 14.67 6.66
N TYR A 65 -3.22 15.18 5.73
CA TYR A 65 -3.72 15.77 4.48
C TYR A 65 -3.85 14.79 3.30
N TRP A 66 -3.49 13.51 3.45
CA TRP A 66 -3.27 12.62 2.30
C TRP A 66 -4.44 11.69 1.94
N VAL A 67 -5.55 11.67 2.71
CA VAL A 67 -6.75 10.88 2.38
C VAL A 67 -8.01 11.73 2.40
N GLU A 68 -8.81 11.60 1.35
CA GLU A 68 -10.11 12.24 1.26
C GLU A 68 -11.25 11.35 1.79
N PRO A 69 -12.29 11.90 2.45
CA PRO A 69 -13.34 11.10 3.07
C PRO A 69 -14.16 10.24 2.10
N HIS A 70 -14.26 10.60 0.83
CA HIS A 70 -14.98 9.82 -0.20
C HIS A 70 -14.06 8.81 -0.90
N TRP A 71 -12.80 8.65 -0.48
CA TRP A 71 -11.91 7.60 -0.96
C TRP A 71 -12.09 6.33 -0.14
N LEU A 72 -12.18 5.19 -0.81
CA LEU A 72 -12.30 3.89 -0.16
C LEU A 72 -11.32 2.90 -0.80
N PRO A 73 -10.45 2.23 -0.02
CA PRO A 73 -9.50 1.27 -0.58
C PRO A 73 -10.20 0.03 -1.10
N ILE A 74 -9.71 -0.46 -2.23
CA ILE A 74 -10.14 -1.70 -2.89
C ILE A 74 -9.02 -2.73 -3.00
N ALA A 75 -7.76 -2.31 -2.81
CA ALA A 75 -6.63 -3.19 -2.65
C ALA A 75 -5.56 -2.53 -1.75
N SER A 76 -4.80 -3.34 -1.02
CA SER A 76 -3.74 -2.88 -0.12
C SER A 76 -2.51 -3.79 -0.23
N ASP A 77 -1.32 -3.23 -0.13
CA ASP A 77 -0.07 -4.00 0.00
C ASP A 77 0.29 -4.34 1.46
N GLY A 78 -0.52 -3.90 2.43
CA GLY A 78 -0.27 -4.06 3.86
C GLY A 78 0.85 -3.18 4.42
N ALA A 79 1.50 -2.36 3.59
CA ALA A 79 2.58 -1.45 3.94
C ALA A 79 2.21 0.03 3.73
N GLY A 80 0.91 0.31 3.59
CA GLY A 80 0.38 1.66 3.46
C GLY A 80 0.22 2.15 2.02
N GLN A 81 0.46 1.30 1.02
CA GLN A 81 0.06 1.56 -0.37
C GLN A 81 -1.32 0.97 -0.62
N HIS A 82 -2.16 1.75 -1.29
CA HIS A 82 -3.53 1.38 -1.58
C HIS A 82 -3.91 1.73 -3.01
N PHE A 83 -4.72 0.85 -3.61
CA PHE A 83 -5.61 1.26 -4.68
C PHE A 83 -6.96 1.66 -4.10
N MET A 84 -7.43 2.86 -4.42
CA MET A 84 -8.65 3.43 -3.87
C MET A 84 -9.64 3.81 -4.98
N ILE A 85 -10.93 3.73 -4.69
CA ILE A 85 -11.99 4.35 -5.50
C ILE A 85 -12.27 5.75 -4.93
N ASP A 86 -12.25 6.77 -5.78
CA ASP A 86 -12.88 8.06 -5.46
C ASP A 86 -14.38 7.94 -5.70
N ASP A 87 -15.18 7.86 -4.65
CA ASP A 87 -16.61 7.61 -4.80
C ASP A 87 -17.35 8.78 -5.47
N ARG A 88 -16.77 9.99 -5.57
CA ARG A 88 -17.44 11.13 -6.21
C ARG A 88 -17.57 10.96 -7.72
N ASP A 89 -16.54 10.43 -8.37
CA ASP A 89 -16.46 10.33 -9.83
C ASP A 89 -16.11 8.92 -10.34
N GLY A 90 -15.78 8.01 -9.44
CA GLY A 90 -15.53 6.60 -9.70
C GLY A 90 -14.10 6.28 -10.13
N ARG A 91 -13.20 7.24 -10.25
CA ARG A 91 -11.82 6.95 -10.71
C ARG A 91 -11.06 6.09 -9.71
N VAL A 92 -10.10 5.31 -10.22
CA VAL A 92 -9.19 4.52 -9.40
C VAL A 92 -7.88 5.28 -9.19
N LEU A 93 -7.45 5.32 -7.95
CA LEU A 93 -6.29 6.05 -7.46
C LEU A 93 -5.25 5.06 -6.93
N ALA A 94 -3.97 5.35 -7.16
CA ALA A 94 -2.87 4.79 -6.37
C ALA A 94 -2.44 5.83 -5.35
N VAL A 95 -2.46 5.44 -4.07
CA VAL A 95 -2.19 6.29 -2.92
C VAL A 95 -1.17 5.61 -2.02
N ALA A 96 -0.12 6.33 -1.67
CA ALA A 96 0.88 5.95 -0.70
C ALA A 96 0.67 6.72 0.60
N HIS A 97 0.85 6.10 1.76
CA HIS A 97 0.77 6.81 3.04
C HIS A 97 1.91 7.84 3.24
N ASP A 98 3.01 7.70 2.52
CA ASP A 98 4.24 8.50 2.62
C ASP A 98 4.52 9.38 1.39
N ASP A 99 3.62 9.38 0.40
CA ASP A 99 3.70 10.24 -0.79
C ASP A 99 2.53 11.22 -0.81
N ASP A 100 2.82 12.51 -1.00
CA ASP A 100 1.81 13.54 -1.18
C ASP A 100 1.17 13.49 -2.59
N HIS A 101 1.72 12.67 -3.49
CA HIS A 101 1.21 12.52 -4.86
C HIS A 101 0.21 11.37 -4.97
N VAL A 102 -1.04 11.73 -5.25
CA VAL A 102 -2.06 10.78 -5.68
C VAL A 102 -2.04 10.63 -7.20
N LYS A 103 -1.91 9.38 -7.67
CA LYS A 103 -1.94 9.07 -9.10
C LYS A 103 -3.31 8.49 -9.49
N VAL A 104 -3.98 9.11 -10.46
CA VAL A 104 -5.14 8.48 -11.11
C VAL A 104 -4.62 7.40 -12.07
N ILE A 105 -5.00 6.15 -11.83
CA ILE A 105 -4.55 5.00 -12.64
C ILE A 105 -5.61 4.50 -13.62
N ALA A 106 -6.89 4.79 -13.38
CA ALA A 106 -7.97 4.48 -14.31
C ALA A 106 -9.19 5.40 -14.09
N PRO A 107 -10.02 5.64 -15.13
CA PRO A 107 -11.23 6.47 -14.99
C PRO A 107 -12.39 5.76 -14.28
N SER A 108 -12.34 4.44 -14.15
CA SER A 108 -13.31 3.64 -13.38
C SER A 108 -12.70 2.29 -12.97
N PRO A 109 -13.31 1.54 -12.03
CA PRO A 109 -12.84 0.20 -11.68
C PRO A 109 -12.95 -0.78 -12.85
N GLU A 110 -13.97 -0.64 -13.69
CA GLU A 110 -14.11 -1.44 -14.91
C GLU A 110 -12.97 -1.18 -15.89
N ALA A 111 -12.63 0.09 -16.13
CA ALA A 111 -11.51 0.46 -17.00
C ALA A 111 -10.16 0.00 -16.44
N TRP A 112 -10.01 -0.02 -15.10
CA TRP A 112 -8.82 -0.58 -14.45
C TRP A 112 -8.67 -2.08 -14.71
N LEU A 113 -9.74 -2.85 -14.49
CA LEU A 113 -9.76 -4.28 -14.76
C LEU A 113 -9.55 -4.61 -16.25
N GLU A 114 -10.17 -3.83 -17.14
CA GLU A 114 -9.97 -3.98 -18.59
C GLU A 114 -8.51 -3.74 -18.99
N ALA A 115 -7.87 -2.69 -18.45
CA ALA A 115 -6.44 -2.43 -18.69
C ALA A 115 -5.53 -3.57 -18.20
N LEU A 116 -5.84 -4.18 -17.05
CA LEU A 116 -5.11 -5.36 -16.55
C LEU A 116 -5.27 -6.56 -17.49
N LEU A 117 -6.49 -6.83 -17.96
CA LEU A 117 -6.80 -7.94 -18.87
C LEU A 117 -6.15 -7.74 -20.23
N ASP A 118 -6.25 -6.55 -20.82
CA ASP A 118 -5.63 -6.20 -22.10
C ASP A 118 -4.09 -6.25 -22.01
N GLY A 119 -3.53 -5.77 -20.90
CA GLY A 119 -2.10 -5.87 -20.63
C GLY A 119 -1.65 -7.33 -20.54
N HIS A 120 -2.42 -8.17 -19.86
CA HIS A 120 -2.12 -9.60 -19.77
C HIS A 120 -2.24 -10.31 -21.13
N ALA A 121 -3.29 -9.99 -21.91
CA ALA A 121 -3.51 -10.56 -23.23
C ALA A 121 -2.43 -10.14 -24.24
N SER A 122 -1.91 -8.92 -24.13
CA SER A 122 -0.82 -8.41 -24.98
C SER A 122 0.58 -8.83 -24.49
N GLY A 123 0.69 -9.34 -23.27
CA GLY A 123 1.96 -9.71 -22.64
C GLY A 123 2.74 -8.54 -22.05
N SER A 124 2.16 -7.34 -21.97
CA SER A 124 2.77 -6.20 -21.26
C SER A 124 2.60 -6.31 -19.74
N ILE A 125 1.63 -7.10 -19.28
CA ILE A 125 1.43 -7.51 -17.89
C ILE A 125 1.60 -9.03 -17.81
N VAL A 126 2.27 -9.51 -16.78
CA VAL A 126 2.46 -10.93 -16.50
C VAL A 126 2.02 -11.25 -15.07
N TRP A 127 1.75 -12.54 -14.82
CA TRP A 127 1.57 -13.03 -13.46
C TRP A 127 2.92 -13.35 -12.83
N ASP A 128 3.13 -12.84 -11.63
CA ASP A 128 4.28 -13.13 -10.77
C ASP A 128 3.78 -13.56 -9.38
N GLU A 129 4.49 -14.50 -8.75
CA GLU A 129 4.08 -15.08 -7.46
C GLU A 129 4.18 -14.11 -6.27
N VAL A 130 5.01 -13.07 -6.37
CA VAL A 130 5.18 -12.04 -5.34
C VAL A 130 4.34 -10.80 -5.63
N PHE A 131 4.17 -10.45 -6.90
CA PHE A 131 3.52 -9.20 -7.30
C PHE A 131 2.10 -9.38 -7.87
N GLY A 132 1.65 -10.60 -8.14
CA GLY A 132 0.39 -10.83 -8.83
C GLY A 132 0.49 -10.35 -10.28
N LEU A 133 -0.55 -9.67 -10.78
CA LEU A 133 -0.49 -8.99 -12.07
C LEU A 133 0.42 -7.76 -12.01
N ILE A 134 1.49 -7.76 -12.79
CA ILE A 134 2.49 -6.69 -12.82
C ILE A 134 2.97 -6.40 -14.24
N GLU A 135 3.22 -5.13 -14.55
CA GLU A 135 3.87 -4.72 -15.80
C GLU A 135 5.27 -5.34 -15.93
N VAL A 136 5.58 -5.92 -17.08
CA VAL A 136 6.88 -6.58 -17.34
C VAL A 136 8.05 -5.64 -17.08
N GLU A 137 7.96 -4.40 -17.55
CA GLU A 137 9.02 -3.40 -17.35
C GLU A 137 9.22 -3.08 -15.85
N LYS A 138 8.14 -3.02 -15.08
CA LYS A 138 8.20 -2.79 -13.63
C LYS A 138 8.87 -3.97 -12.92
N LEU A 139 8.49 -5.19 -13.27
CA LEU A 139 9.10 -6.41 -12.72
C LEU A 139 10.61 -6.47 -13.03
N GLU A 140 11.02 -6.14 -14.26
CA GLU A 140 12.42 -6.06 -14.65
C GLU A 140 13.21 -5.04 -13.83
N ARG A 141 12.65 -3.85 -13.57
CA ARG A 141 13.26 -2.82 -12.70
C ARG A 141 13.43 -3.31 -11.27
N VAL A 142 12.42 -4.00 -10.72
CA VAL A 142 12.50 -4.59 -9.37
C VAL A 142 13.61 -5.63 -9.31
N HIS A 143 13.64 -6.58 -10.24
CA HIS A 143 14.70 -7.60 -10.30
C HIS A 143 16.10 -6.99 -10.48
N ALA A 144 16.23 -5.94 -11.29
CA ALA A 144 17.49 -5.22 -11.45
C ALA A 144 17.93 -4.54 -10.14
N SER A 145 17.01 -3.90 -9.43
CA SER A 145 17.26 -3.27 -8.13
C SER A 145 17.71 -4.30 -7.08
N GLN A 146 17.03 -5.44 -7.00
CA GLN A 146 17.38 -6.53 -6.08
C GLN A 146 18.78 -7.10 -6.36
N ARG A 147 19.13 -7.36 -7.64
CA ARG A 147 20.48 -7.81 -8.01
C ARG A 147 21.55 -6.79 -7.62
N ALA A 148 21.28 -5.50 -7.86
CA ALA A 148 22.20 -4.43 -7.49
C ALA A 148 22.37 -4.32 -5.97
N HIS A 149 21.30 -4.51 -5.20
CA HIS A 149 21.36 -4.52 -3.74
C HIS A 149 22.18 -5.72 -3.23
N ALA A 150 21.94 -6.93 -3.75
CA ALA A 150 22.69 -8.13 -3.40
C ALA A 150 24.19 -7.97 -3.67
N ALA A 151 24.57 -7.46 -4.85
CA ALA A 151 25.97 -7.21 -5.20
C ALA A 151 26.66 -6.20 -4.25
N ARG A 152 25.94 -5.16 -3.80
CA ARG A 152 26.46 -4.22 -2.79
C ARG A 152 26.67 -4.89 -1.44
N MET A 153 25.76 -5.79 -1.04
CA MET A 153 25.88 -6.51 0.23
C MET A 153 27.07 -7.47 0.21
N GLU A 154 27.31 -8.18 -0.90
CA GLU A 154 28.48 -9.03 -1.10
C GLU A 154 29.79 -8.22 -1.03
N GLN A 155 29.88 -7.10 -1.75
CA GLN A 155 31.05 -6.21 -1.68
C GLN A 155 31.28 -5.64 -0.27
N SER A 156 30.21 -5.36 0.48
CA SER A 156 30.32 -4.85 1.85
C SER A 156 30.77 -5.93 2.84
N ALA A 157 30.44 -7.20 2.57
CA ALA A 157 30.88 -8.35 3.38
C ALA A 157 32.38 -8.64 3.22
N GLU A 158 32.96 -8.30 2.07
CA GLU A 158 34.40 -8.46 1.80
C GLU A 158 35.28 -7.35 2.41
N LEU A 159 34.67 -6.29 2.96
CA LEU A 159 35.43 -5.25 3.66
C LEU A 159 36.10 -5.82 4.92
N PRO A 160 37.41 -5.57 5.13
CA PRO A 160 38.14 -6.15 6.25
C PRO A 160 37.52 -5.76 7.60
N PRO A 161 37.51 -6.66 8.59
CA PRO A 161 36.79 -6.51 9.88
C PRO A 161 37.13 -5.25 10.68
N LYS A 162 38.25 -4.59 10.36
CA LYS A 162 38.64 -3.30 10.94
C LYS A 162 37.63 -2.17 10.68
N HIS A 163 36.84 -2.26 9.60
CA HIS A 163 35.77 -1.29 9.32
C HIS A 163 34.40 -1.70 9.90
N GLN A 164 34.15 -2.99 10.12
CA GLN A 164 32.91 -3.49 10.73
C GLN A 164 32.84 -3.18 12.24
N ILE A 165 33.98 -3.22 12.94
CA ILE A 165 34.07 -2.86 14.37
C ILE A 165 33.77 -1.37 14.59
N GLY A 166 34.24 -0.49 13.68
CA GLY A 166 33.97 0.94 13.76
C GLY A 166 32.48 1.27 13.59
N LEU A 167 31.81 0.62 12.63
CA LEU A 167 30.38 0.80 12.39
C LEU A 167 29.54 0.27 13.56
N ALA A 168 29.87 -0.91 14.10
CA ALA A 168 29.17 -1.49 15.25
C ALA A 168 29.32 -0.64 16.52
N LEU A 169 30.49 -0.05 16.76
CA LEU A 169 30.72 0.86 17.89
C LEU A 169 29.88 2.13 17.79
N VAL A 170 29.79 2.73 16.60
CA VAL A 170 28.99 3.95 16.39
C VAL A 170 27.50 3.67 16.60
N VAL A 171 26.97 2.56 16.07
CA VAL A 171 25.57 2.15 16.26
C VAL A 171 25.29 1.88 17.74
N GLY A 172 26.18 1.17 18.44
CA GLY A 172 26.04 0.90 19.87
C GLY A 172 25.97 2.19 20.72
N VAL A 173 26.82 3.18 20.42
CA VAL A 173 26.80 4.48 21.13
C VAL A 173 25.50 5.24 20.89
N VAL A 174 24.98 5.25 19.66
CA VAL A 174 23.71 5.92 19.34
C VAL A 174 22.53 5.27 20.07
N VAL A 175 22.44 3.94 20.09
CA VAL A 175 21.38 3.21 20.81
C VAL A 175 21.42 3.53 22.31
N VAL A 176 22.61 3.53 22.92
CA VAL A 176 22.77 3.88 24.34
C VAL A 176 22.33 5.31 24.61
N LEU A 177 22.65 6.27 23.73
CA LEU A 177 22.24 7.66 23.89
C LEU A 177 20.72 7.83 23.76
N VAL A 178 20.08 7.14 22.81
CA VAL A 178 18.62 7.18 22.63
C VAL A 178 17.91 6.59 23.85
N LEU A 179 18.37 5.45 24.36
CA LEU A 179 17.80 4.82 25.55
C LEU A 179 18.01 5.68 26.81
N ALA A 180 19.19 6.29 26.96
CA ALA A 180 19.46 7.22 28.06
C ALA A 180 18.56 8.47 27.99
N MET A 181 18.31 8.99 26.79
CA MET A 181 17.42 10.12 26.59
C MET A 181 15.96 9.76 26.88
N ALA A 182 15.48 8.59 26.42
CA ALA A 182 14.15 8.10 26.74
C ALA A 182 13.95 7.90 28.24
N TRP A 183 14.92 7.29 28.93
CA TRP A 183 14.89 7.12 30.38
C TRP A 183 14.90 8.47 31.13
N TYR A 184 15.71 9.43 30.68
CA TYR A 184 15.76 10.77 31.25
C TYR A 184 14.43 11.52 31.12
N LEU A 185 13.75 11.39 29.98
CA LEU A 185 12.45 12.00 29.75
C LEU A 185 11.37 11.38 30.63
N GLU A 186 11.40 10.07 30.85
CA GLU A 186 10.46 9.37 31.73
C GLU A 186 10.67 9.76 33.21
N ALA A 187 11.92 9.89 33.67
CA ALA A 187 12.23 10.30 35.04
C ALA A 187 11.87 11.77 35.38
N ARG A 188 11.52 12.58 34.38
CA ARG A 188 11.09 13.98 34.53
C ARG A 188 9.57 14.17 34.51
N ARG A 189 8.80 13.12 34.26
CA ARG A 189 7.34 13.10 34.39
C ARG A 189 6.94 12.81 35.83
#